data_AF-A0A284S9S3-F1
#
_entry.id   AF-A0A284S9S3-F1
#
_cell.length_a   1.000
_cell.length_b   1.000
_cell.length_c   1.000
_cell.angle_alpha   90.00
_cell.angle_beta   90.00
_cell.angle_gamma   90.00
#
_symmetry.space_group_name_H-M   'P 1'
#
loop_
_entity.id
_entity.type
_entity.pdbx_description
1 polymer ?
#
loop_
_entity_poly.entity_id
_entity_poly.type
_entity_poly.pdbx_seq_one_letter_code
_entity_poly.pdbx_strand_id
1 'polypeptide(L)'
;MLKLCKAVSLASVLYTKCIDSAPPSAKVQRLYSSLGRTEASLLTQLRTAHIPLNNYLHKSKATRSRMCEYCNVPETVSHFLLTCRRYSNERQALRRRTKIANLQLCHLISANSKHIHATISFINKTGRLPDYFKSNEDHPPP
;
A
#
# COMPACT_ATOMS: atom_id res chain seq x y z
N MET A 1 -8.82 7.00 25.73
CA MET A 1 -8.41 6.00 24.71
C MET A 1 -7.19 6.49 23.90
N LEU A 2 -6.09 6.91 24.55
CA LEU A 2 -4.87 7.41 23.88
C LEU A 2 -3.62 6.85 24.59
N LYS A 3 -3.38 5.54 24.50
CA LYS A 3 -2.12 4.93 24.96
C LYS A 3 -1.63 3.82 24.03
N LEU A 4 -1.63 4.09 22.72
CA LEU A 4 -1.01 3.18 21.72
C LEU A 4 -0.07 3.88 20.71
N CYS A 5 0.31 5.14 20.92
CA CYS A 5 1.07 5.91 19.91
C CYS A 5 2.61 5.89 20.07
N LYS A 6 3.19 5.36 21.15
CA LYS A 6 4.64 5.51 21.39
C LYS A 6 5.52 4.38 20.82
N ALA A 7 4.99 3.19 20.57
CA ALA A 7 5.77 2.06 19.99
C ALA A 7 5.68 1.95 18.46
N VAL A 8 4.91 2.83 17.79
CA VAL A 8 4.61 2.78 16.34
C VAL A 8 5.65 3.53 15.48
N SER A 9 6.61 4.24 16.10
CA SER A 9 7.45 5.23 15.42
C SER A 9 8.65 4.67 14.66
N LEU A 10 9.38 3.67 15.18
CA LEU A 10 10.66 3.27 14.57
C LEU A 10 10.51 2.33 13.36
N ALA A 11 9.61 1.36 13.43
CA ALA A 11 9.44 0.36 12.36
C ALA A 11 8.85 0.97 11.08
N SER A 12 7.96 1.95 11.19
CA SER A 12 7.40 2.70 10.06
C SER A 12 8.47 3.61 9.42
N VAL A 13 9.30 4.27 10.22
CA VAL A 13 10.43 5.10 9.75
C VAL A 13 11.51 4.28 9.05
N LEU A 14 11.80 3.07 9.52
CA LEU A 14 12.75 2.17 8.83
C LEU A 14 12.18 1.62 7.52
N TYR A 15 10.88 1.30 7.50
CA TYR A 15 10.18 0.84 6.30
C TYR A 15 10.06 1.94 5.24
N THR A 16 9.86 3.20 5.62
CA THR A 16 9.81 4.31 4.66
C THR A 16 11.19 4.62 4.07
N LYS A 17 12.29 4.50 4.84
CA LYS A 17 13.66 4.75 4.36
C LYS A 17 14.10 3.87 3.19
N CYS A 18 13.61 2.62 3.11
CA CYS A 18 13.93 1.73 1.99
C CYS A 18 13.10 2.03 0.72
N ILE A 19 12.04 2.84 0.84
CA ILE A 19 11.19 3.26 -0.28
C ILE A 19 11.59 4.66 -0.76
N ASP A 20 11.74 5.59 0.17
CA ASP A 20 12.13 6.97 -0.07
C ASP A 20 13.29 7.34 0.86
N SER A 21 14.50 7.30 0.30
CA SER A 21 15.72 7.69 1.03
C SER A 21 15.93 9.20 1.05
N ALA A 22 15.24 9.94 0.19
CA ALA A 22 15.33 11.39 0.08
C ALA A 22 14.23 12.10 0.92
N PRO A 23 14.51 13.31 1.46
CA PRO A 23 13.52 14.10 2.15
C PRO A 23 12.36 14.51 1.24
N PRO A 24 11.18 14.85 1.80
CA PRO A 24 10.05 15.34 1.01
C PRO A 24 10.45 16.57 0.18
N SER A 25 10.25 16.49 -1.14
CA SER A 25 10.54 17.56 -2.09
C SER A 25 9.26 18.13 -2.68
N ALA A 26 9.33 19.27 -3.36
CA ALA A 26 8.19 19.86 -4.08
C ALA A 26 7.53 18.87 -5.06
N LYS A 27 8.30 17.89 -5.57
CA LYS A 27 7.78 16.81 -6.42
C LYS A 27 6.83 15.89 -5.67
N VAL A 28 7.15 15.54 -4.42
CA VAL A 28 6.27 14.74 -3.56
C VAL A 28 4.97 15.49 -3.30
N GLN A 29 5.03 16.78 -3.03
CA GLN A 29 3.84 17.60 -2.84
C GLN A 29 2.95 17.60 -4.09
N ARG A 30 3.52 17.82 -5.28
CA ARG A 30 2.78 17.76 -6.55
C ARG A 30 2.14 16.40 -6.80
N LEU A 31 2.83 15.31 -6.46
CA LEU A 31 2.26 13.95 -6.56
C LEU A 31 0.99 13.84 -5.73
N TYR A 32 1.04 14.21 -4.45
CA TYR A 32 -0.14 14.11 -3.59
C TYR A 32 -1.26 15.07 -4.00
N SER A 33 -0.93 16.26 -4.50
CA SER A 33 -1.92 17.19 -5.06
C SER A 33 -2.60 16.68 -6.33
N SER A 34 -1.94 15.79 -7.10
CA SER A 34 -2.51 15.20 -8.31
C SER A 34 -3.38 13.95 -8.07
N LEU A 35 -3.39 13.42 -6.84
CA LEU A 35 -4.15 12.23 -6.47
C LEU A 35 -5.50 12.61 -5.84
N GLY A 36 -6.51 11.78 -6.07
CA GLY A 36 -7.75 11.88 -5.29
C GLY A 36 -7.50 11.59 -3.80
N ARG A 37 -8.40 12.04 -2.92
CA ARG A 37 -8.30 11.82 -1.45
C ARG A 37 -8.06 10.35 -1.10
N THR A 38 -8.81 9.46 -1.73
CA THR A 38 -8.74 8.01 -1.47
C THR A 38 -7.41 7.41 -1.96
N GLU A 39 -6.95 7.82 -3.14
CA GLU A 39 -5.66 7.38 -3.70
C GLU A 39 -4.48 7.88 -2.86
N ALA A 40 -4.52 9.14 -2.42
CA ALA A 40 -3.53 9.74 -1.53
C ALA A 40 -3.47 9.01 -0.17
N SER A 41 -4.63 8.66 0.38
CA SER A 41 -4.74 7.86 1.61
C SER A 41 -4.14 6.46 1.42
N LEU A 42 -4.54 5.77 0.33
CA LEU A 42 -4.01 4.46 -0.04
C LEU A 42 -2.48 4.49 -0.17
N LEU A 43 -1.93 5.45 -0.90
CA LEU A 43 -0.49 5.60 -1.09
C LEU A 43 0.24 5.84 0.23
N THR A 44 -0.31 6.70 1.10
CA THR A 44 0.27 6.98 2.42
C THR A 44 0.29 5.73 3.30
N GLN A 45 -0.78 4.95 3.30
CA GLN A 45 -0.87 3.71 4.07
C GLN A 45 0.06 2.62 3.52
N LEU A 46 0.20 2.50 2.20
CA LEU A 46 1.19 1.61 1.59
C LEU A 46 2.62 1.97 1.99
N ARG A 47 2.97 3.26 1.96
CA ARG A 47 4.30 3.77 2.31
C ARG A 47 4.64 3.62 3.79
N THR A 48 3.63 3.63 4.65
CA THR A 48 3.81 3.45 6.11
C THR A 48 3.57 2.02 6.58
N ALA A 49 3.18 1.11 5.68
CA ALA A 49 2.69 -0.24 5.99
C ALA A 49 1.52 -0.28 7.00
N HIS A 50 0.75 0.81 7.09
CA HIS A 50 -0.43 0.97 7.94
C HIS A 50 -1.70 0.75 7.13
N ILE A 51 -1.81 -0.40 6.48
CA ILE A 51 -2.88 -0.74 5.54
C ILE A 51 -3.56 -2.04 6.01
N PRO A 52 -4.86 -2.28 5.76
CA PRO A 52 -5.58 -3.44 6.31
C PRO A 52 -5.24 -4.79 5.62
N LEU A 53 -3.94 -5.11 5.59
CA LEU A 53 -3.39 -6.43 5.34
C LEU A 53 -3.21 -7.16 6.69
N ASN A 54 -3.23 -8.50 6.68
CA ASN A 54 -3.27 -9.30 7.91
C ASN A 54 -2.11 -9.00 8.85
N ASN A 55 -0.92 -8.68 8.34
CA ASN A 55 0.22 -8.35 9.21
C ASN A 55 0.02 -7.07 10.04
N TYR A 56 -0.66 -6.06 9.50
CA TYR A 56 -1.00 -4.85 10.26
C TYR A 56 -2.22 -5.09 11.16
N LEU A 57 -3.27 -5.71 10.61
CA LEU A 57 -4.49 -6.01 11.36
C LEU A 57 -4.22 -6.90 12.59
N HIS A 58 -3.26 -7.82 12.51
CA HIS A 58 -2.89 -8.66 13.65
C HIS A 58 -2.22 -7.83 14.75
N LYS A 59 -1.38 -6.86 14.39
CA LYS A 59 -0.75 -5.95 15.36
C LYS A 59 -1.78 -5.08 16.09
N SER A 60 -2.85 -4.67 15.40
CA SER A 60 -3.97 -3.95 16.01
C SER A 60 -5.02 -4.86 16.64
N LYS A 61 -4.78 -6.19 16.69
CA LYS A 61 -5.71 -7.20 17.22
C LYS A 61 -7.06 -7.30 16.48
N ALA A 62 -7.13 -6.78 15.26
CA ALA A 62 -8.32 -6.83 14.41
C ALA A 62 -8.48 -8.17 13.66
N THR A 63 -7.42 -8.98 13.56
CA THR A 63 -7.49 -10.36 13.04
C THR A 63 -6.70 -11.31 13.94
N ARG A 64 -7.11 -12.58 13.94
CA ARG A 64 -6.47 -13.66 14.72
C ARG A 64 -5.13 -14.12 14.14
N SER A 65 -4.89 -13.91 12.84
CA SER A 65 -3.67 -14.36 12.17
C SER A 65 -3.07 -13.28 11.29
N ARG A 66 -1.74 -13.14 11.34
CA ARG A 66 -0.97 -12.25 10.46
C ARG A 66 -0.67 -12.84 9.08
N MET A 67 -1.02 -14.11 8.87
CA MET A 67 -0.58 -14.89 7.71
C MET A 67 -1.49 -14.62 6.50
N CYS A 68 -0.91 -14.67 5.31
CA CYS A 68 -1.65 -14.79 4.07
C CYS A 68 -2.18 -16.23 3.97
N GLU A 69 -3.48 -16.39 3.83
CA GLU A 69 -4.15 -17.71 3.75
C GLU A 69 -3.65 -18.55 2.58
N TYR A 70 -3.24 -17.92 1.47
CA TYR A 70 -2.76 -18.62 0.29
C TYR A 70 -1.29 -19.02 0.37
N CYS A 71 -0.46 -18.19 1.03
CA CYS A 71 0.99 -18.35 1.01
C CYS A 71 1.58 -18.85 2.34
N ASN A 72 0.80 -18.84 3.42
CA ASN A 72 1.23 -19.16 4.78
C ASN A 72 2.50 -18.40 5.24
N VAL A 73 2.64 -17.15 4.76
CA VAL A 73 3.68 -16.20 5.18
C VAL A 73 3.01 -14.89 5.62
N PRO A 74 3.67 -14.03 6.41
CA PRO A 74 3.06 -12.79 6.89
C PRO A 74 2.59 -11.92 5.73
N GLU A 75 1.34 -11.47 5.76
CA GLU A 75 0.77 -10.64 4.69
C GLU A 75 1.21 -9.17 4.85
N THR A 76 2.44 -8.90 4.44
CA THR A 76 3.03 -7.54 4.40
C THR A 76 2.74 -6.85 3.07
N VAL A 77 2.99 -5.53 2.99
CA VAL A 77 2.92 -4.78 1.72
C VAL A 77 3.89 -5.35 0.68
N SER A 78 5.13 -5.67 1.08
CA SER A 78 6.11 -6.33 0.20
C SER A 78 5.58 -7.67 -0.30
N HIS A 79 4.99 -8.49 0.58
CA HIS A 79 4.42 -9.76 0.18
C HIS A 79 3.29 -9.55 -0.84
N PHE A 80 2.32 -8.71 -0.49
CA PHE A 80 1.14 -8.42 -1.31
C PHE A 80 1.52 -7.91 -2.72
N LEU A 81 2.36 -6.87 -2.80
CA LEU A 81 2.71 -6.22 -4.07
C LEU A 81 3.71 -7.03 -4.91
N LEU A 82 4.60 -7.82 -4.29
CA LEU A 82 5.74 -8.39 -5.02
C LEU A 82 5.69 -9.92 -5.18
N THR A 83 5.14 -10.66 -4.21
CA THR A 83 5.38 -12.12 -4.10
C THR A 83 4.14 -12.99 -3.85
N CYS A 84 3.01 -12.43 -3.41
CA CYS A 84 1.83 -13.20 -3.01
C CYS A 84 1.23 -14.01 -4.17
N ARG A 85 1.39 -15.34 -4.15
CA ARG A 85 1.00 -16.23 -5.26
C ARG A 85 -0.46 -16.09 -5.69
N ARG A 86 -1.36 -15.69 -4.80
CA ARG A 86 -2.77 -15.38 -5.09
C ARG A 86 -2.94 -14.34 -6.20
N TYR A 87 -2.05 -13.35 -6.29
CA TYR A 87 -2.15 -12.21 -7.22
C TYR A 87 -1.13 -12.25 -8.36
N SER A 88 -0.77 -13.46 -8.82
CA SER A 88 0.24 -13.66 -9.87
C SER A 88 -0.17 -13.03 -11.20
N ASN A 89 -1.43 -13.16 -11.60
CA ASN A 89 -1.98 -12.66 -12.85
C ASN A 89 -1.98 -11.12 -12.89
N GLU A 90 -2.48 -10.49 -11.83
CA GLU A 90 -2.49 -9.03 -11.70
C GLU A 90 -1.06 -8.48 -11.66
N ARG A 91 -0.13 -9.19 -11.00
CA ARG A 91 1.29 -8.81 -10.97
C ARG A 91 1.96 -8.97 -12.33
N GLN A 92 1.55 -9.93 -13.14
CA GLN A 92 2.04 -10.06 -14.51
C GLN A 92 1.55 -8.89 -15.37
N ALA A 93 0.28 -8.52 -15.25
CA ALA A 93 -0.27 -7.33 -15.91
C ALA A 93 0.45 -6.05 -15.46
N LEU A 94 0.76 -5.93 -14.15
CA LEU A 94 1.54 -4.82 -13.61
C LEU A 94 2.93 -4.76 -14.26
N ARG A 95 3.65 -5.88 -14.37
CA ARG A 95 4.98 -5.93 -15.03
C ARG A 95 4.91 -5.50 -16.50
N ARG A 96 3.89 -5.93 -17.23
CA ARG A 96 3.67 -5.52 -18.63
C ARG A 96 3.45 -4.01 -18.72
N ARG A 97 2.65 -3.45 -17.81
CA ARG A 97 2.34 -2.00 -17.79
C ARG A 97 3.52 -1.14 -17.37
N THR A 98 4.32 -1.59 -16.40
CA THR A 98 5.50 -0.84 -15.92
C THR A 98 6.74 -1.07 -16.77
N LYS A 99 6.78 -2.17 -17.55
CA LYS A 99 7.97 -2.66 -18.26
C LYS A 99 9.13 -3.00 -17.32
N ILE A 100 8.82 -3.41 -16.09
CA ILE A 100 9.80 -3.78 -15.07
C ILE A 100 9.68 -5.27 -14.78
N ALA A 101 10.73 -6.04 -15.03
CA ALA A 101 10.73 -7.48 -14.76
C ALA A 101 10.82 -7.77 -13.24
N ASN A 102 11.78 -7.14 -12.56
CA ASN A 102 12.00 -7.28 -11.13
C ASN A 102 11.38 -6.09 -10.37
N LEU A 103 10.12 -6.25 -9.96
CA LEU A 103 9.40 -5.24 -9.19
C LEU A 103 10.03 -5.05 -7.81
N GLN A 104 10.14 -3.80 -7.39
CA GLN A 104 10.59 -3.40 -6.06
C GLN A 104 9.60 -2.36 -5.52
N LEU A 105 9.54 -2.18 -4.21
CA LEU A 105 8.62 -1.22 -3.61
C LEU A 105 8.90 0.22 -4.07
N CYS A 106 10.17 0.62 -4.17
CA CYS A 106 10.53 1.96 -4.65
C CYS A 106 10.01 2.23 -6.07
N HIS A 107 9.96 1.22 -6.95
CA HIS A 107 9.38 1.36 -8.29
C HIS A 107 7.87 1.60 -8.26
N LEU A 108 7.16 1.15 -7.23
CA LEU A 108 5.69 1.09 -7.20
C LEU A 108 5.04 2.14 -6.31
N ILE A 109 5.67 2.48 -5.19
CA ILE A 109 5.09 3.31 -4.12
C ILE A 109 6.03 4.41 -3.61
N SER A 110 7.22 4.58 -4.18
CA SER A 110 8.05 5.77 -3.91
C SER A 110 7.34 7.03 -4.39
N ALA A 111 7.57 8.13 -3.68
CA ALA A 111 7.06 9.44 -4.06
C ALA A 111 7.59 9.94 -5.43
N ASN A 112 8.65 9.33 -5.96
CA ASN A 112 9.16 9.64 -7.29
C ASN A 112 8.71 8.65 -8.37
N SER A 113 7.90 7.66 -8.01
CA SER A 113 7.44 6.65 -8.96
C SER A 113 6.47 7.25 -9.98
N LYS A 114 6.72 6.97 -11.26
CA LYS A 114 5.78 7.22 -12.35
C LYS A 114 4.71 6.12 -12.50
N HIS A 115 4.74 5.10 -11.64
CA HIS A 115 3.90 3.92 -11.73
C HIS A 115 2.81 3.86 -10.66
N ILE A 116 2.59 4.94 -9.91
CA ILE A 116 1.58 5.00 -8.83
C ILE A 116 0.19 4.55 -9.32
N HIS A 117 -0.33 5.10 -10.42
CA HIS A 117 -1.64 4.69 -10.95
C HIS A 117 -1.65 3.24 -11.47
N ALA A 118 -0.52 2.71 -11.92
CA ALA A 118 -0.40 1.30 -12.27
C ALA A 118 -0.50 0.42 -11.01
N THR A 119 0.14 0.84 -9.92
CA THR A 119 0.03 0.20 -8.60
C THR A 119 -1.40 0.26 -8.06
N ILE A 120 -2.07 1.41 -8.12
CA ILE A 120 -3.48 1.56 -7.69
C ILE A 120 -4.38 0.64 -8.50
N SER A 121 -4.21 0.59 -9.82
CA SER A 121 -4.97 -0.32 -10.70
C SER A 121 -4.73 -1.80 -10.36
N PHE A 122 -3.49 -2.19 -10.04
CA PHE A 122 -3.18 -3.53 -9.54
C PHE A 122 -3.99 -3.82 -8.26
N ILE A 123 -3.95 -2.92 -7.28
CA ILE A 123 -4.65 -3.10 -6.00
C ILE A 123 -6.16 -3.22 -6.22
N ASN A 124 -6.75 -2.36 -7.04
CA ASN A 124 -8.18 -2.45 -7.36
C ASN A 124 -8.54 -3.83 -7.94
N LYS A 125 -7.77 -4.29 -8.94
CA LYS A 125 -8.00 -5.59 -9.58
C LYS A 125 -7.84 -6.78 -8.64
N THR A 126 -7.02 -6.67 -7.59
CA THR A 126 -6.89 -7.76 -6.60
C THR A 126 -8.13 -7.96 -5.72
N GLY A 127 -9.00 -6.95 -5.61
CA GLY A 127 -10.13 -6.96 -4.67
C GLY A 127 -9.75 -7.06 -3.19
N ARG A 128 -8.46 -7.00 -2.83
CA ARG A 128 -7.99 -7.21 -1.45
C ARG A 128 -8.37 -6.08 -0.50
N LEU A 129 -8.56 -4.88 -1.04
CA LEU A 129 -8.76 -3.63 -0.31
C LEU A 129 -9.99 -2.88 -0.84
N PRO A 130 -11.19 -3.46 -0.72
CA PRO A 130 -12.39 -2.96 -1.39
C PRO A 130 -12.81 -1.56 -0.92
N ASP A 131 -12.55 -1.21 0.35
CA ASP A 131 -12.96 0.09 0.92
C ASP A 131 -12.34 1.31 0.22
N TYR A 132 -11.23 1.13 -0.51
CA TYR A 132 -10.61 2.22 -1.28
C TYR A 132 -11.23 2.42 -2.66
N PHE A 133 -12.10 1.51 -3.10
CA PHE A 133 -12.64 1.51 -4.47
C PHE A 133 -14.16 1.43 -4.51
N LYS A 134 -14.83 1.51 -3.35
CA LYS A 134 -16.28 1.73 -3.30
C LYS A 134 -16.60 3.07 -3.96
N SER A 135 -17.44 3.05 -4.99
CA SER A 135 -18.01 4.26 -5.60
C SER A 135 -18.77 5.06 -4.55
N ASN A 136 -18.65 6.39 -4.57
CA ASN A 136 -19.33 7.33 -3.68
C ASN A 136 -20.86 7.29 -3.88
N GLU A 137 -21.53 6.28 -3.37
CA GLU A 137 -22.95 6.28 -3.05
C GLU A 137 -23.02 6.08 -1.51
N ASP A 138 -23.84 6.86 -0.82
CA ASP A 138 -24.05 6.86 0.66
C ASP A 138 -23.20 7.80 1.54
N HIS A 139 -22.93 9.04 1.10
CA HIS A 139 -22.80 10.11 2.10
C HIS A 139 -23.65 11.33 1.75
N PRO A 140 -24.79 11.56 2.43
CA PRO A 140 -25.46 12.85 2.32
C PRO A 140 -24.51 13.93 2.84
N PRO A 141 -24.46 15.12 2.21
CA PRO A 141 -23.68 16.23 2.70
C PRO A 141 -24.15 16.64 4.10
N PRO A 142 -23.24 17.19 4.94
CA PRO A 142 -23.58 17.75 6.24
C PRO A 142 -24.53 18.95 6.12
#